data_AF-A0A6P7FVK7-F1
#
_entry.id   AF-A0A6P7FVK7-F1
#
_cell.length_a   1.000
_cell.length_b   1.000
_cell.length_c   1.000
_cell.angle_alpha   90.00
_cell.angle_beta   90.00
_cell.angle_gamma   90.00
#
_symmetry.space_group_name_H-M   'P 1'
#
loop_
_entity.id
_entity.type
_entity.pdbx_description
1 polymer ?
#
loop_
_entity_poly.entity_id
_entity_poly.type
_entity_poly.pdbx_seq_one_letter_code
_entity_poly.pdbx_strand_id
1 'polypeptide(L)'
;MKFFVVSCFLVILGTSQSLAEFEKRSALKRVVRSTFGQITTGYTDQMKTLIIANCVENGFVGIEDDLRQTFADFEVCAAKRKLYVDTKENYLKNFEECSVEPIKKIKSCLTKEQSYFPDFLLNMVRKQVELGYNDRDIIIIYLTPCMKIFQRLEVAYSYLTCLSDTAKRTNDSVRIPDTVEIFCSRFLPAVHCLTDILDKECTQYPKVKKYSQDHLLANEYPCQQKYD
;
A
#
# COMPACT_ATOMS: atom_id res chain seq x y z
N MET A 1 9.79 12.04 -2.50
CA MET A 1 8.83 11.95 -1.36
C MET A 1 7.43 11.50 -1.82
N LYS A 2 7.34 10.73 -2.91
CA LYS A 2 6.04 10.34 -3.50
C LYS A 2 5.77 8.83 -3.35
N PHE A 3 6.82 8.00 -3.28
CA PHE A 3 6.66 6.55 -3.11
C PHE A 3 6.29 6.12 -1.69
N PHE A 4 6.67 6.90 -0.67
CA PHE A 4 6.83 6.37 0.68
C PHE A 4 5.74 6.73 1.68
N VAL A 5 4.91 7.73 1.40
CA VAL A 5 4.01 8.29 2.42
C VAL A 5 2.90 7.30 2.84
N VAL A 6 2.62 6.24 2.06
CA VAL A 6 1.31 5.57 2.16
C VAL A 6 1.27 4.03 2.05
N SER A 7 2.34 3.31 1.66
CA SER A 7 2.28 1.82 1.62
C SER A 7 1.86 1.19 2.95
N CYS A 8 2.11 1.89 4.05
CA CYS A 8 1.72 1.49 5.39
C CYS A 8 0.21 1.45 5.68
N PHE A 9 -0.64 2.14 4.91
CA PHE A 9 -2.05 2.36 5.27
C PHE A 9 -3.06 1.49 4.52
N LEU A 10 -2.62 0.72 3.51
CA LEU A 10 -3.50 -0.11 2.68
C LEU A 10 -4.28 -1.17 3.49
N VAL A 11 -3.71 -1.62 4.61
CA VAL A 11 -4.34 -2.66 5.46
C VAL A 11 -5.42 -2.08 6.37
N ILE A 12 -5.32 -0.82 6.80
CA ILE A 12 -6.20 -0.22 7.81
C ILE A 12 -7.59 0.14 7.24
N LEU A 13 -7.76 0.20 5.91
CA LEU A 13 -9.05 0.59 5.31
C LEU A 13 -9.92 -0.56 4.85
N GLY A 14 -9.33 -1.62 4.29
CA GLY A 14 -10.08 -2.84 4.04
C GLY A 14 -10.65 -3.40 5.35
N THR A 15 -10.00 -3.13 6.50
CA THR A 15 -10.55 -3.39 7.82
C THR A 15 -11.74 -2.48 8.13
N SER A 16 -11.60 -1.17 8.02
CA SER A 16 -12.64 -0.25 8.50
C SER A 16 -13.94 -0.25 7.69
N GLN A 17 -13.91 -0.47 6.37
CA GLN A 17 -15.14 -0.56 5.58
C GLN A 17 -15.91 -1.86 5.83
N SER A 18 -15.20 -2.97 6.01
CA SER A 18 -15.78 -4.28 6.27
C SER A 18 -16.17 -4.48 7.74
N LEU A 19 -15.40 -3.95 8.68
CA LEU A 19 -15.76 -3.88 10.10
C LEU A 19 -16.94 -2.93 10.36
N ALA A 20 -17.10 -1.87 9.56
CA ALA A 20 -18.27 -1.00 9.66
C ALA A 20 -19.55 -1.60 9.06
N GLU A 21 -19.45 -2.62 8.19
CA GLU A 21 -20.60 -3.44 7.78
C GLU A 21 -20.91 -4.52 8.84
N PHE A 22 -19.90 -5.03 9.54
CA PHE A 22 -20.06 -6.08 10.56
C PHE A 22 -20.44 -5.57 11.96
N GLU A 23 -19.95 -4.39 12.37
CA GLU A 23 -20.33 -3.69 13.59
C GLU A 23 -21.08 -2.41 13.23
N LYS A 24 -22.31 -2.23 13.74
CA LYS A 24 -23.16 -1.02 13.56
C LYS A 24 -22.57 0.26 14.22
N ARG A 25 -21.27 0.55 14.07
CA ARG A 25 -20.58 1.71 14.68
C ARG A 25 -20.26 2.77 13.63
N SER A 26 -21.25 3.62 13.37
CA SER A 26 -21.18 4.75 12.43
C SER A 26 -20.09 5.78 12.74
N ALA A 27 -19.66 5.91 14.00
CA ALA A 27 -18.60 6.82 14.43
C ALA A 27 -17.19 6.36 13.97
N LEU A 28 -16.92 5.04 14.03
CA LEU A 28 -15.68 4.45 13.56
C LEU A 28 -15.54 4.60 12.03
N LYS A 29 -16.66 4.40 11.31
CA LYS A 29 -16.78 4.65 9.86
C LYS A 29 -16.38 6.08 9.48
N ARG A 30 -16.69 7.08 10.29
CA ARG A 30 -16.45 8.50 9.96
C ARG A 30 -15.00 8.90 10.22
N VAL A 31 -14.40 8.48 11.34
CA VAL A 31 -13.02 8.83 11.73
C VAL A 31 -11.97 8.12 10.85
N VAL A 32 -12.20 6.85 10.51
CA VAL A 32 -11.26 6.11 9.68
C VAL A 32 -11.34 6.55 8.21
N ARG A 33 -12.56 6.85 7.72
CA ARG A 33 -12.76 7.36 6.35
C ARG A 33 -12.24 8.80 6.17
N SER A 34 -12.31 9.65 7.20
CA SER A 34 -11.80 11.02 7.11
C SER A 34 -10.28 11.12 7.21
N THR A 35 -9.64 10.24 8.00
CA THR A 35 -8.21 10.37 8.30
C THR A 35 -7.35 9.48 7.40
N PHE A 36 -7.83 8.29 7.03
CA PHE A 36 -7.04 7.32 6.25
C PHE A 36 -7.60 7.12 4.83
N GLY A 37 -8.91 7.29 4.63
CA GLY A 37 -9.57 7.20 3.31
C GLY A 37 -8.98 8.13 2.26
N GLN A 38 -8.67 9.38 2.63
CA GLN A 38 -8.06 10.35 1.71
C GLN A 38 -6.60 10.02 1.37
N ILE A 39 -5.89 9.35 2.27
CA ILE A 39 -4.47 9.02 2.12
C ILE A 39 -4.32 7.82 1.16
N THR A 40 -5.13 6.77 1.30
CA THR A 40 -5.04 5.55 0.47
C THR A 40 -5.51 5.76 -0.97
N THR A 41 -6.60 6.49 -1.21
CA THR A 41 -7.00 6.88 -2.58
C THR A 41 -5.90 7.72 -3.23
N GLY A 42 -5.29 8.64 -2.48
CA GLY A 42 -4.16 9.43 -2.94
C GLY A 42 -2.96 8.59 -3.38
N TYR A 43 -2.64 7.49 -2.70
CA TYR A 43 -1.52 6.62 -3.07
C TYR A 43 -1.79 5.76 -4.30
N THR A 44 -2.95 5.11 -4.33
CA THR A 44 -3.33 4.30 -5.48
C THR A 44 -3.32 5.17 -6.75
N ASP A 45 -3.84 6.40 -6.66
CA ASP A 45 -3.82 7.34 -7.79
C ASP A 45 -2.41 7.87 -8.10
N GLN A 46 -1.56 8.09 -7.09
CA GLN A 46 -0.14 8.41 -7.30
C GLN A 46 0.60 7.28 -8.02
N MET A 47 0.34 6.02 -7.66
CA MET A 47 0.96 4.86 -8.29
C MET A 47 0.50 4.68 -9.73
N LYS A 48 -0.80 4.82 -10.00
CA LYS A 48 -1.33 4.83 -11.38
C LYS A 48 -0.69 5.95 -12.19
N THR A 49 -0.60 7.15 -11.62
CA THR A 49 0.01 8.32 -12.29
C THR A 49 1.48 8.09 -12.60
N LEU A 50 2.22 7.49 -11.65
CA LEU A 50 3.61 7.11 -11.84
C LEU A 50 3.78 6.13 -13.00
N ILE A 51 2.98 5.07 -13.02
CA ILE A 51 3.03 4.04 -14.07
C ILE A 51 2.74 4.67 -15.44
N ILE A 52 1.67 5.48 -15.54
CA ILE A 52 1.32 6.20 -16.77
C ILE A 52 2.49 7.10 -17.21
N ALA A 53 3.05 7.89 -16.30
CA ALA A 53 4.15 8.80 -16.62
C ALA A 53 5.39 8.05 -17.14
N ASN A 54 5.74 6.91 -16.55
CA ASN A 54 6.86 6.08 -17.01
C ASN A 54 6.58 5.46 -18.38
N CYS A 55 5.35 5.01 -18.65
CA CYS A 55 4.98 4.51 -19.97
C CYS A 55 5.03 5.59 -21.06
N VAL A 56 4.59 6.81 -20.74
CA VAL A 56 4.72 7.96 -21.65
C VAL A 56 6.19 8.33 -21.90
N GLU A 57 7.02 8.37 -20.84
CA GLU A 57 8.46 8.63 -20.95
C GLU A 57 9.19 7.57 -21.79
N ASN A 58 8.71 6.33 -21.77
CA ASN A 58 9.20 5.22 -22.61
C ASN A 58 8.71 5.26 -24.07
N GLY A 59 7.96 6.30 -24.47
CA GLY A 59 7.55 6.53 -25.86
C GLY A 59 6.15 6.03 -26.23
N PHE A 60 5.36 5.53 -25.28
CA PHE A 60 3.98 5.09 -25.52
C PHE A 60 2.99 6.26 -25.43
N VAL A 61 3.15 7.24 -26.33
CA VAL A 61 2.29 8.43 -26.39
C VAL A 61 0.85 8.02 -26.71
N GLY A 62 -0.12 8.50 -25.91
CA GLY A 62 -1.55 8.18 -26.07
C GLY A 62 -2.03 6.94 -25.31
N ILE A 63 -1.15 6.26 -24.57
CA ILE A 63 -1.55 5.10 -23.74
C ILE A 63 -2.30 5.51 -22.45
N GLU A 64 -2.36 6.80 -22.14
CA GLU A 64 -2.88 7.31 -20.87
C GLU A 64 -4.34 6.93 -20.63
N ASP A 65 -5.23 7.20 -21.60
CA ASP A 65 -6.66 6.94 -21.46
C ASP A 65 -6.95 5.45 -21.34
N ASP A 66 -6.19 4.64 -22.08
CA ASP A 66 -6.29 3.19 -22.09
C ASP A 66 -5.82 2.58 -20.76
N LEU A 67 -4.71 3.06 -20.19
CA LEU A 67 -4.28 2.68 -18.84
C LEU A 67 -5.26 3.16 -17.77
N ARG A 68 -5.81 4.38 -17.89
CA ARG A 68 -6.83 4.88 -16.96
C ARG A 68 -8.09 4.02 -16.98
N GLN A 69 -8.55 3.63 -18.17
CA GLN A 69 -9.68 2.72 -18.32
C GLN A 69 -9.36 1.34 -17.74
N THR A 70 -8.18 0.80 -18.05
CA THR A 70 -7.70 -0.47 -17.50
C THR A 70 -7.69 -0.46 -15.96
N PHE A 71 -7.26 0.65 -15.35
CA PHE A 71 -7.30 0.81 -13.90
C PHE A 71 -8.73 0.93 -13.35
N ALA A 72 -9.63 1.61 -14.04
CA ALA A 72 -11.04 1.69 -13.64
C ALA A 72 -11.71 0.32 -13.70
N ASP A 73 -11.48 -0.46 -14.76
CA ASP A 73 -12.03 -1.81 -14.93
C ASP A 73 -11.49 -2.76 -13.86
N PHE A 74 -10.20 -2.63 -13.54
CA PHE A 74 -9.57 -3.34 -12.43
C PHE A 74 -10.25 -3.04 -11.09
N GLU A 75 -10.52 -1.77 -10.78
CA GLU A 75 -11.19 -1.38 -9.53
C GLU A 75 -12.60 -1.97 -9.42
N VAL A 76 -13.36 -1.93 -10.51
CA VAL A 76 -14.70 -2.53 -10.58
C VAL A 76 -14.62 -4.04 -10.37
N CYS A 77 -13.64 -4.71 -10.98
CA CYS A 77 -13.41 -6.14 -10.81
C CYS A 77 -13.00 -6.49 -9.37
N ALA A 78 -12.02 -5.79 -8.82
CA ALA A 78 -11.50 -6.01 -7.47
C ALA A 78 -12.58 -5.81 -6.40
N ALA A 79 -13.52 -4.87 -6.63
CA ALA A 79 -14.63 -4.58 -5.72
C ALA A 79 -15.69 -5.69 -5.64
N LYS A 80 -15.67 -6.70 -6.51
CA LYS A 80 -16.59 -7.85 -6.45
C LYS A 80 -16.44 -8.69 -5.19
N ARG A 81 -15.26 -8.68 -4.57
CA ARG A 81 -14.99 -9.30 -3.28
C ARG A 81 -14.64 -8.23 -2.26
N LYS A 82 -15.12 -8.41 -1.04
CA LYS A 82 -14.95 -7.45 0.05
C LYS A 82 -14.02 -8.04 1.11
N LEU A 83 -13.00 -7.28 1.50
CA LEU A 83 -12.09 -7.67 2.58
C LEU A 83 -12.91 -7.99 3.84
N TYR A 84 -12.59 -9.04 4.57
CA TYR A 84 -13.26 -9.54 5.79
C TYR A 84 -14.74 -9.92 5.70
N VAL A 85 -15.40 -9.72 4.55
CA VAL A 85 -16.69 -10.33 4.24
C VAL A 85 -16.44 -11.67 3.56
N ASP A 86 -15.55 -11.67 2.57
CA ASP A 86 -15.07 -12.89 1.92
C ASP A 86 -13.88 -13.49 2.70
N THR A 87 -13.61 -14.78 2.46
CA THR A 87 -12.40 -15.43 2.97
C THR A 87 -11.15 -14.83 2.35
N LYS A 88 -10.02 -14.92 3.05
CA LYS A 88 -8.71 -14.45 2.57
C LYS A 88 -8.39 -15.03 1.20
N GLU A 89 -8.61 -16.33 1.03
CA GLU A 89 -8.32 -17.07 -0.20
C GLU A 89 -9.18 -16.56 -1.36
N ASN A 90 -10.49 -16.35 -1.13
CA ASN A 90 -11.39 -15.84 -2.16
C ASN A 90 -11.09 -14.39 -2.54
N TYR A 91 -10.74 -13.56 -1.56
CA TYR A 91 -10.38 -12.17 -1.81
C TYR A 91 -9.08 -12.06 -2.62
N LEU A 92 -8.03 -12.79 -2.21
CA LEU A 92 -6.75 -12.84 -2.92
C LEU A 92 -6.91 -13.36 -4.33
N LYS A 93 -7.63 -14.48 -4.51
CA LYS A 93 -7.89 -15.06 -5.83
C LYS A 93 -8.59 -14.06 -6.76
N ASN A 94 -9.63 -13.36 -6.30
CA ASN A 94 -10.30 -12.34 -7.11
C ASN A 94 -9.35 -11.21 -7.50
N PHE A 95 -8.51 -10.74 -6.56
CA PHE A 95 -7.56 -9.68 -6.84
C PHE A 95 -6.52 -10.11 -7.89
N GLU A 96 -6.00 -11.33 -7.78
CA GLU A 96 -5.07 -11.92 -8.75
C GLU A 96 -5.71 -12.04 -10.15
N GLU A 97 -6.92 -12.59 -10.22
CA GLU A 97 -7.68 -12.72 -11.49
C GLU A 97 -7.95 -11.35 -12.14
N CYS A 98 -8.35 -10.34 -11.35
CA CYS A 98 -8.58 -8.99 -11.84
C CYS A 98 -7.28 -8.29 -12.30
N SER A 99 -6.13 -8.66 -11.75
CA SER A 99 -4.85 -8.01 -12.04
C SER A 99 -4.18 -8.46 -13.34
N VAL A 100 -4.63 -9.56 -13.96
CA VAL A 100 -3.99 -10.15 -15.15
C VAL A 100 -3.85 -9.17 -16.31
N GLU A 101 -4.95 -8.55 -16.75
CA GLU A 101 -4.93 -7.60 -17.87
C GLU A 101 -4.18 -6.30 -17.53
N PRO A 102 -4.40 -5.66 -16.35
CA PRO A 102 -3.58 -4.52 -15.92
C PRO A 102 -2.08 -4.81 -15.92
N ILE A 103 -1.64 -5.94 -15.36
CA ILE A 103 -0.21 -6.31 -15.32
C ILE A 103 0.34 -6.44 -16.73
N LYS A 104 -0.36 -7.18 -17.59
CA LYS A 104 0.03 -7.36 -19.00
C LYS A 104 0.14 -6.02 -19.72
N LYS A 105 -0.82 -5.12 -19.52
CA LYS A 105 -0.84 -3.80 -20.15
C LYS A 105 0.31 -2.93 -19.69
N ILE A 106 0.56 -2.88 -18.38
CA ILE A 106 1.66 -2.13 -17.79
C ILE A 106 3.00 -2.68 -18.30
N LYS A 107 3.21 -4.00 -18.25
CA LYS A 107 4.44 -4.63 -18.77
C LYS A 107 4.69 -4.31 -20.24
N SER A 108 3.63 -4.10 -21.05
CA SER A 108 3.78 -3.78 -22.47
C SER A 108 4.31 -2.37 -22.76
N CYS A 109 4.24 -1.46 -21.78
CA CYS A 109 4.70 -0.07 -21.92
C CYS A 109 5.87 0.33 -21.02
N LEU A 110 6.23 -0.52 -20.06
CA LEU A 110 7.47 -0.39 -19.30
C LEU A 110 8.66 -0.94 -20.09
N THR A 111 9.87 -0.50 -19.76
CA THR A 111 11.08 -1.13 -20.31
C THR A 111 11.21 -2.56 -19.80
N LYS A 112 12.07 -3.36 -20.45
CA LYS A 112 12.34 -4.74 -20.02
C LYS A 112 12.87 -4.78 -18.58
N GLU A 113 13.69 -3.81 -18.21
CA GLU A 113 14.26 -3.69 -16.87
C GLU A 113 13.19 -3.30 -15.84
N GLN A 114 12.16 -2.56 -16.23
CA GLN A 114 11.07 -2.12 -15.34
C GLN A 114 9.90 -3.13 -15.27
N SER A 115 9.93 -4.22 -16.05
CA SER A 115 8.81 -5.17 -16.17
C SER A 115 8.46 -5.88 -14.86
N TYR A 116 9.39 -5.95 -13.90
CA TYR A 116 9.17 -6.52 -12.57
C TYR A 116 8.11 -5.75 -11.77
N PHE A 117 7.96 -4.45 -12.04
CA PHE A 117 7.24 -3.52 -11.18
C PHE A 117 5.76 -3.88 -10.95
N PRO A 118 4.94 -4.20 -11.99
CA PRO A 118 3.56 -4.63 -11.77
C PRO A 118 3.43 -5.91 -10.92
N ASP A 119 4.32 -6.88 -11.08
CA ASP A 119 4.31 -8.10 -10.25
C ASP A 119 4.79 -7.82 -8.82
N PHE A 120 5.71 -6.87 -8.66
CA PHE A 120 6.15 -6.39 -7.36
C PHE A 120 4.99 -5.78 -6.58
N LEU A 121 4.18 -4.93 -7.24
CA LEU A 121 2.96 -4.37 -6.64
C LEU A 121 1.94 -5.46 -6.29
N LEU A 122 1.75 -6.47 -7.15
CA LEU A 122 0.84 -7.59 -6.85
C LEU A 122 1.29 -8.36 -5.60
N ASN A 123 2.58 -8.68 -5.49
CA ASN A 123 3.15 -9.35 -4.32
C ASN A 123 3.02 -8.50 -3.05
N MET A 124 3.21 -7.18 -3.17
CA MET A 124 3.00 -6.26 -2.06
C MET A 124 1.55 -6.32 -1.59
N VAL A 125 0.57 -6.18 -2.50
CA VAL A 125 -0.84 -6.24 -2.12
C VAL A 125 -1.21 -7.58 -1.50
N ARG A 126 -0.74 -8.70 -2.07
CA ARG A 126 -0.97 -10.04 -1.50
C ARG A 126 -0.56 -10.09 -0.03
N LYS A 127 0.66 -9.61 0.30
CA LYS A 127 1.14 -9.61 1.69
C LYS A 127 0.46 -8.61 2.60
N GLN A 128 0.06 -7.45 2.09
CA GLN A 128 -0.75 -6.51 2.87
C GLN A 128 -2.14 -7.09 3.18
N VAL A 129 -2.76 -7.82 2.26
CA VAL A 129 -4.02 -8.55 2.50
C VAL A 129 -3.82 -9.66 3.53
N GLU A 130 -2.79 -10.49 3.38
CA GLU A 130 -2.46 -11.54 4.36
C GLU A 130 -2.25 -10.95 5.76
N LEU A 131 -1.48 -9.86 5.88
CA LEU A 131 -1.29 -9.12 7.12
C LEU A 131 -2.64 -8.68 7.70
N GLY A 132 -3.52 -8.11 6.87
CA GLY A 132 -4.87 -7.73 7.30
C GLY A 132 -5.65 -8.88 7.93
N TYR A 133 -5.74 -10.02 7.25
CA TYR A 133 -6.47 -11.17 7.77
C TYR A 133 -5.81 -11.79 9.00
N ASN A 134 -4.49 -11.94 9.00
CA ASN A 134 -3.75 -12.58 10.10
C ASN A 134 -3.75 -11.72 11.37
N ASP A 135 -3.66 -10.39 11.20
CA ASP A 135 -3.56 -9.44 12.31
C ASP A 135 -4.85 -8.67 12.54
N ARG A 136 -5.98 -9.17 12.04
CA ARG A 136 -7.29 -8.50 12.10
C ARG A 136 -7.62 -8.00 13.51
N ASP A 137 -7.52 -8.86 14.52
CA ASP A 137 -7.82 -8.50 15.91
C ASP A 137 -6.84 -7.47 16.46
N ILE A 138 -5.56 -7.58 16.07
CA ILE A 138 -4.53 -6.61 16.47
C ILE A 138 -4.86 -5.24 15.88
N ILE A 139 -5.23 -5.20 14.61
CA ILE A 139 -5.57 -3.97 13.91
C ILE A 139 -6.79 -3.29 14.54
N ILE A 140 -7.86 -4.03 14.79
CA ILE A 140 -9.11 -3.48 15.34
C ILE A 140 -8.93 -3.01 16.77
N ILE A 141 -8.37 -3.87 17.62
CA ILE A 141 -8.41 -3.68 19.08
C ILE A 141 -7.26 -2.77 19.54
N TYR A 142 -6.09 -2.87 18.91
CA TYR A 142 -4.86 -2.25 19.41
C TYR A 142 -4.32 -1.16 18.47
N LEU A 143 -4.20 -1.46 17.17
CA LEU A 143 -3.63 -0.50 16.22
C LEU A 143 -4.58 0.70 16.03
N THR A 144 -5.87 0.47 15.80
CA THR A 144 -6.85 1.54 15.58
C THR A 144 -6.85 2.63 16.66
N PRO A 145 -6.91 2.30 17.98
CA PRO A 145 -6.78 3.33 19.01
C PRO A 145 -5.37 3.93 19.09
N CYS A 146 -4.32 3.13 18.87
CA CYS A 146 -2.94 3.60 18.77
C CYS A 146 -2.77 4.68 17.67
N MET A 147 -3.37 4.50 16.49
CA MET A 147 -3.23 5.44 15.36
C MET A 147 -3.71 6.87 15.66
N LYS A 148 -4.44 7.10 16.76
CA LYS A 148 -4.79 8.45 17.22
C LYS A 148 -3.57 9.28 17.61
N ILE A 149 -2.40 8.67 17.86
CA ILE A 149 -1.15 9.41 18.11
C ILE A 149 -0.84 10.42 16.99
N PHE A 150 -1.21 10.12 15.74
CA PHE A 150 -0.99 10.98 14.58
C PHE A 150 -1.88 12.24 14.56
N GLN A 151 -2.85 12.34 15.48
CA GLN A 151 -3.58 13.59 15.71
C GLN A 151 -2.70 14.62 16.44
N ARG A 152 -1.62 14.18 17.10
CA ARG A 152 -0.60 15.08 17.65
C ARG A 152 0.30 15.56 16.53
N LEU A 153 0.40 16.88 16.38
CA LEU A 153 1.20 17.54 15.35
C LEU A 153 2.66 17.05 15.36
N GLU A 154 3.24 16.88 16.54
CA GLU A 154 4.63 16.42 16.72
C GLU A 154 4.87 15.04 16.08
N VAL A 155 3.94 14.09 16.26
CA VAL A 155 4.06 12.73 15.74
C VAL A 155 3.87 12.72 14.23
N ALA A 156 2.84 13.42 13.74
CA ALA A 156 2.59 13.56 12.31
C ALA A 156 3.78 14.24 11.59
N TYR A 157 4.34 15.30 12.17
CA TYR A 157 5.50 16.00 11.62
C TYR A 157 6.76 15.12 11.65
N SER A 158 6.98 14.37 12.73
CA SER A 158 8.09 13.41 12.83
C SER A 158 8.01 12.33 11.75
N TYR A 159 6.80 11.81 11.48
CA TYR A 159 6.58 10.84 10.40
C TYR A 159 6.90 11.42 9.02
N LEU A 160 6.34 12.60 8.71
CA LEU A 160 6.57 13.25 7.42
C LEU A 160 8.04 13.63 7.23
N THR A 161 8.71 14.07 8.29
CA THR A 161 10.15 14.35 8.28
C THR A 161 10.96 13.09 7.99
N CYS A 162 10.67 11.97 8.67
CA CYS A 162 11.33 10.69 8.41
C CYS A 162 11.20 10.26 6.94
N LEU A 163 10.00 10.41 6.36
CA LEU A 163 9.74 10.09 4.96
C LEU A 163 10.51 11.02 4.00
N SER A 164 10.54 12.31 4.31
CA SER A 164 11.27 13.32 3.54
C SER A 164 12.77 13.05 3.53
N ASP A 165 13.34 12.81 4.70
CA ASP A 165 14.77 12.56 4.86
C ASP A 165 15.17 11.23 4.26
N THR A 166 14.33 10.20 4.40
CA THR A 166 14.53 8.93 3.70
C THR A 166 14.51 9.11 2.20
N ALA A 167 13.52 9.82 1.65
CA ALA A 167 13.44 10.07 0.21
C ALA A 167 14.66 10.84 -0.34
N LYS A 168 15.17 11.82 0.43
CA LYS A 168 16.40 12.54 0.06
C LYS A 168 17.62 11.60 0.10
N ARG A 169 17.76 10.84 1.18
CA ARG A 169 18.89 9.91 1.39
C ARG A 169 18.94 8.82 0.32
N THR A 170 17.78 8.32 -0.11
CA THR A 170 17.68 7.23 -1.09
C THR A 170 17.58 7.73 -2.54
N ASN A 171 17.64 9.04 -2.75
CA ASN A 171 17.49 9.68 -4.07
C ASN A 171 16.21 9.22 -4.80
N ASP A 172 15.09 9.28 -4.07
CA ASP A 172 13.75 8.96 -4.57
C ASP A 172 13.37 9.89 -5.74
N SER A 173 13.01 9.30 -6.88
CA SER A 173 12.66 10.03 -8.11
C SER A 173 11.32 9.56 -8.64
N VAL A 174 10.73 10.27 -9.61
CA VAL A 174 9.46 9.88 -10.25
C VAL A 174 9.61 8.76 -11.30
N ARG A 175 10.81 8.20 -11.45
CA ARG A 175 11.07 7.11 -12.39
C ARG A 175 11.04 5.79 -11.65
N ILE A 176 10.34 4.80 -12.21
CA ILE A 176 10.39 3.42 -11.73
C ILE A 176 11.85 2.95 -11.90
N PRO A 177 12.51 2.54 -10.81
CA PRO A 177 13.89 2.04 -10.88
C PRO A 177 14.01 0.85 -11.82
N ASP A 178 15.15 0.74 -12.50
CA ASP A 178 15.38 -0.32 -13.48
C ASP A 178 15.61 -1.70 -12.84
N THR A 179 15.75 -1.80 -11.51
CA THR A 179 15.85 -3.10 -10.83
C THR A 179 15.10 -3.11 -9.50
N VAL A 180 14.69 -4.32 -9.09
CA VAL A 180 14.05 -4.60 -7.80
C VAL A 180 14.96 -4.18 -6.65
N GLU A 181 16.26 -4.44 -6.74
CA GLU A 181 17.23 -4.11 -5.69
C GLU A 181 17.32 -2.60 -5.47
N ILE A 182 17.36 -1.82 -6.55
CA ILE A 182 17.35 -0.36 -6.45
C ILE A 182 16.02 0.09 -5.85
N PHE A 183 14.88 -0.43 -6.32
CA PHE A 183 13.58 -0.09 -5.76
C PHE A 183 13.52 -0.37 -4.25
N CYS A 184 13.92 -1.58 -3.83
CA CYS A 184 13.88 -2.03 -2.45
C CYS A 184 14.84 -1.27 -1.55
N SER A 185 16.04 -0.92 -2.03
CA SER A 185 16.98 -0.07 -1.30
C SER A 185 16.41 1.32 -1.00
N ARG A 186 15.49 1.81 -1.84
CA ARG A 186 14.78 3.08 -1.64
C ARG A 186 13.55 2.91 -0.76
N PHE A 187 12.83 1.80 -0.94
CA PHE A 187 11.53 1.52 -0.33
C PHE A 187 11.58 1.06 1.12
N LEU A 188 12.36 0.03 1.43
CA LEU A 188 12.37 -0.57 2.76
C LEU A 188 12.74 0.41 3.88
N PRO A 189 13.71 1.34 3.71
CA PRO A 189 14.01 2.32 4.76
C PRO A 189 12.82 3.21 5.15
N ALA A 190 11.87 3.44 4.22
CA ALA A 190 10.70 4.25 4.52
C ALA A 190 9.63 3.51 5.31
N VAL A 191 9.57 2.18 5.19
CA VAL A 191 8.63 1.34 5.94
C VAL A 191 8.90 1.49 7.44
N HIS A 192 10.16 1.63 7.82
CA HIS A 192 10.57 1.87 9.21
C HIS A 192 10.01 3.16 9.80
N CYS A 193 9.73 4.18 8.99
CA CYS A 193 9.18 5.44 9.50
C CYS A 193 7.85 5.26 10.24
N LEU A 194 6.99 4.33 9.82
CA LEU A 194 5.79 4.02 10.58
C LEU A 194 6.12 3.15 11.79
N THR A 195 6.82 2.04 11.59
CA THR A 195 7.00 1.04 12.65
C THR A 195 7.78 1.57 13.83
N ASP A 196 8.78 2.43 13.60
CA ASP A 196 9.55 3.07 14.66
C ASP A 196 8.67 4.01 15.50
N ILE A 197 7.73 4.72 14.87
CA ILE A 197 6.75 5.55 15.57
C ILE A 197 5.77 4.69 16.36
N LEU A 198 5.26 3.61 15.79
CA LEU A 198 4.35 2.69 16.50
C LEU A 198 5.04 2.07 17.72
N ASP A 199 6.28 1.59 17.56
CA ASP A 199 7.04 0.97 18.64
C ASP A 199 7.37 1.95 19.77
N LYS A 200 7.59 3.24 19.43
CA LYS A 200 7.86 4.30 20.39
C LYS A 200 6.60 4.82 21.10
N GLU A 201 5.55 5.12 20.34
CA GLU A 201 4.39 5.89 20.82
C GLU A 201 3.19 5.01 21.24
N CYS A 202 3.21 3.71 20.92
CA CYS A 202 2.13 2.77 21.23
C CYS A 202 2.54 1.64 22.18
N THR A 203 3.50 1.90 23.07
CA THR A 203 4.01 0.94 24.06
C THR A 203 2.91 0.41 25.00
N GLN A 204 1.86 1.19 25.25
CA GLN A 204 0.67 0.79 26.01
C GLN A 204 -0.19 -0.29 25.31
N TYR A 205 0.10 -0.61 24.05
CA TYR A 205 -0.58 -1.64 23.28
C TYR A 205 0.41 -2.76 22.90
N PRO A 206 0.67 -3.76 23.77
CA PRO A 206 1.74 -4.74 23.56
C PRO A 206 1.65 -5.53 22.24
N LYS A 207 0.44 -5.71 21.69
CA LYS A 207 0.22 -6.40 20.42
C LYS A 207 0.58 -5.54 19.19
N VAL A 208 0.72 -4.21 19.33
CA VAL A 208 1.17 -3.34 18.23
C VAL A 208 2.60 -3.68 17.82
N LYS A 209 3.47 -4.07 18.75
CA LYS A 209 4.84 -4.50 18.42
C LYS A 209 4.85 -5.71 17.46
N LYS A 210 3.93 -6.67 17.67
CA LYS A 210 3.77 -7.80 16.73
C LYS A 210 3.34 -7.28 15.35
N TYR A 211 2.36 -6.38 15.30
CA TYR A 211 1.94 -5.78 14.04
C TYR A 211 3.08 -5.04 13.32
N SER A 212 3.91 -4.27 14.05
CA SER A 212 5.09 -3.60 13.47
C SER A 212 6.03 -4.61 12.81
N GLN A 213 6.30 -5.74 13.47
CA GLN A 213 7.17 -6.80 12.93
C GLN A 213 6.57 -7.45 11.69
N ASP A 214 5.30 -7.85 11.76
CA ASP A 214 4.62 -8.49 10.63
C ASP A 214 4.44 -7.51 9.46
N HIS A 215 4.29 -6.22 9.74
CA HIS A 215 4.26 -5.17 8.73
C HIS A 215 5.60 -5.04 8.00
N LEU A 216 6.73 -5.06 8.72
CA LEU A 216 8.05 -5.06 8.08
C LEU A 216 8.21 -6.28 7.17
N LEU A 217 7.92 -7.48 7.69
CA LEU A 217 8.02 -8.72 6.92
C LEU A 217 7.14 -8.70 5.66
N ALA A 218 5.91 -8.16 5.76
CA ALA A 218 5.01 -8.02 4.62
C ALA A 218 5.55 -7.07 3.54
N ASN A 219 6.29 -6.03 3.92
CA ASN A 219 6.90 -5.09 2.97
C ASN A 219 8.27 -5.56 2.45
N GLU A 220 8.99 -6.38 3.21
CA GLU A 220 10.24 -7.02 2.78
C GLU A 220 10.01 -8.15 1.78
N TYR A 221 8.89 -8.86 1.90
CA TYR A 221 8.61 -10.04 1.08
C TYR A 221 8.71 -9.80 -0.44
N PRO A 222 8.12 -8.74 -1.04
CA PRO A 222 8.29 -8.46 -2.46
C PRO A 222 9.78 -8.31 -2.87
N CYS A 223 10.60 -7.72 -2.02
CA CYS A 223 12.04 -7.54 -2.26
C CYS A 223 12.85 -8.84 -2.26
N GLN A 224 12.27 -9.94 -1.80
CA GLN A 224 12.89 -11.26 -1.73
C GLN A 224 12.40 -12.19 -2.86
N GLN A 225 11.46 -11.73 -3.70
CA GLN A 225 10.93 -12.53 -4.80
C GLN A 225 11.83 -12.42 -6.04
N LYS A 226 11.69 -13.42 -6.93
CA LYS A 226 12.22 -13.36 -8.28
C LYS A 226 11.13 -12.88 -9.23
N TYR A 227 11.52 -12.07 -10.19
CA TYR A 227 10.64 -11.46 -11.17
C TYR A 227 11.15 -11.81 -12.57
N ASP A 228 10.22 -12.22 -13.43
CA ASP A 228 10.48 -12.63 -14.81
C ASP A 228 10.11 -11.53 -15.83
#